data_AF-A0A7J5EEV3-F1
#
_entry.id   AF-A0A7J5EEV3-F1
#
_cell.length_a   1.000
_cell.length_b   1.000
_cell.length_c   1.000
_cell.angle_alpha   90.00
_cell.angle_beta   90.00
_cell.angle_gamma   90.00
#
_symmetry.space_group_name_H-M   'P 1'
#
loop_
_entity.id
_entity.type
_entity.pdbx_description
1 polymer ?
#
loop_
_entity_poly.entity_id
_entity_poly.type
_entity_poly.pdbx_seq_one_letter_code
_entity_poly.pdbx_strand_id
1 'polypeptide(L)' 'MSDNNRINNDFAFGKQNYILMAVGTALAILGYILISGGGSDDPTVFSEELFSFRRMYVAPLLILAGLVVVGWGIMKKVK' A
#
# COMPACT_ATOMS: atom_id res chain seq x y z
N MET A 1 27.40 25.06 31.59
CA MET A 1 26.17 24.41 31.12
C MET A 1 26.54 23.51 29.95
N SER A 2 26.41 22.19 30.08
CA SER A 2 26.52 21.26 28.96
C SER A 2 25.11 20.82 28.64
N ASP A 3 24.52 21.39 27.58
CA ASP A 3 23.18 21.02 27.11
C ASP A 3 23.25 19.61 26.53
N ASN A 4 22.90 18.63 27.36
CA ASN A 4 22.71 17.26 26.96
C ASN A 4 21.39 17.15 26.18
N ASN A 5 21.41 17.55 24.92
CA ASN A 5 20.34 17.24 23.95
C ASN A 5 20.33 15.73 23.70
N ARG A 6 19.68 15.00 24.61
CA ARG A 6 19.32 13.60 24.40
C ARG A 6 18.31 13.57 23.25
N ILE A 7 18.76 13.18 22.07
CA ILE A 7 17.87 12.85 20.97
C ILE A 7 17.01 11.68 21.47
N ASN A 8 15.76 11.96 21.80
CA ASN A 8 14.80 10.95 22.22
C ASN A 8 14.48 10.11 20.98
N ASN A 9 15.17 8.97 20.82
CA ASN A 9 14.98 8.02 19.72
C ASN A 9 13.76 7.11 19.92
N ASP A 10 12.75 7.57 20.67
CA ASP A 10 11.53 6.83 20.86
C ASP A 10 10.74 6.86 19.55
N PHE A 11 10.81 5.76 18.81
CA PHE A 11 10.05 5.58 17.58
C PHE A 11 8.56 5.76 17.88
N ALA A 12 7.86 6.50 17.01
CA ALA A 12 6.42 6.74 17.14
C ALA A 12 5.60 5.44 17.11
N PHE A 13 6.14 4.38 16.48
CA PHE A 13 5.53 3.08 16.38
C PHE A 13 6.50 1.96 16.75
N GLY A 14 5.97 0.83 17.19
CA GLY A 14 6.75 -0.36 17.50
C GLY A 14 7.19 -1.08 16.21
N LYS A 15 8.21 -1.94 16.32
CA LYS A 15 8.73 -2.72 15.18
C LYS A 15 7.62 -3.46 14.41
N GLN A 16 6.64 -4.02 15.14
CA GLN A 16 5.56 -4.78 14.51
C GLN A 16 4.61 -3.90 13.69
N ASN A 17 4.38 -2.66 14.09
CA ASN A 17 3.58 -1.69 13.35
C ASN A 17 4.24 -1.32 12.03
N TYR A 18 5.55 -1.05 12.05
CA TYR A 18 6.32 -0.77 10.84
C TYR A 18 6.28 -1.95 9.85
N ILE A 19 6.34 -3.20 10.35
CA ILE A 19 6.19 -4.39 9.50
C ILE A 19 4.80 -4.42 8.87
N LEU A 20 3.73 -4.18 9.63
CA LEU A 20 2.37 -4.15 9.10
C LEU A 20 2.20 -3.05 8.04
N MET A 21 2.72 -1.86 8.30
CA MET A 21 2.68 -0.76 7.33
C MET A 21 3.44 -1.12 6.05
N ALA A 22 4.66 -1.68 6.15
CA ALA A 22 5.44 -2.10 5.00
C ALA A 22 4.72 -3.16 4.16
N VAL A 23 4.10 -4.15 4.81
CA VAL A 23 3.32 -5.20 4.13
C VAL A 23 2.09 -4.60 3.44
N GLY A 24 1.34 -3.72 4.12
CA GLY A 24 0.18 -3.07 3.54
C GLY A 24 0.54 -2.18 2.34
N THR A 25 1.66 -1.47 2.41
CA THR A 25 2.20 -0.69 1.28
C THR A 25 2.59 -1.59 0.11
N ALA A 26 3.28 -2.71 0.37
CA ALA A 26 3.64 -3.66 -0.68
C ALA A 26 2.40 -4.24 -1.38
N LEU A 27 1.35 -4.57 -0.62
CA LEU A 27 0.06 -5.01 -1.16
C LEU A 27 -0.58 -3.94 -2.04
N ALA A 28 -0.60 -2.68 -1.60
CA ALA A 28 -1.15 -1.60 -2.41
C ALA A 28 -0.37 -1.41 -3.72
N ILE A 29 0.97 -1.45 -3.67
CA ILE A 29 1.84 -1.37 -4.86
C ILE A 29 1.53 -2.52 -5.83
N LEU A 30 1.42 -3.76 -5.32
CA LEU A 30 1.05 -4.90 -6.15
C LEU A 30 -0.31 -4.69 -6.81
N GLY A 31 -1.30 -4.18 -6.08
CA GLY A 31 -2.60 -3.85 -6.64
C GLY A 31 -2.52 -2.84 -7.79
N TYR A 32 -1.73 -1.78 -7.64
CA TYR A 32 -1.48 -0.83 -8.74
C TYR A 32 -0.75 -1.47 -9.93
N ILE A 33 0.20 -2.36 -9.70
CA ILE A 33 0.86 -3.12 -10.78
C ILE A 33 -0.14 -4.00 -11.53
N LEU A 34 -1.09 -4.64 -10.84
CA LEU A 34 -2.12 -5.45 -11.49
C LEU A 34 -3.05 -4.62 -12.40
N ILE A 35 -3.25 -3.34 -12.09
CA ILE A 35 -4.01 -2.42 -12.97
C ILE A 35 -3.23 -2.12 -14.25
N SER A 36 -1.89 -2.11 -14.18
CA SER A 36 -1.06 -1.74 -15.34
C SER A 36 -1.29 -2.65 -16.57
N GLY A 37 -1.35 -2.04 -17.74
CA GLY A 37 -1.43 -2.69 -19.05
C GLY A 37 -2.82 -2.82 -19.66
N GLY A 38 -2.88 -3.55 -20.78
CA GLY A 38 -4.05 -3.88 -21.62
C GLY A 38 -4.93 -2.70 -22.04
N GLY A 39 -4.33 -1.51 -22.12
CA GLY A 39 -4.76 -0.50 -23.08
C GLY A 39 -4.53 -0.99 -24.51
N SER A 40 -5.24 -0.39 -25.45
CA SER A 40 -5.05 -0.64 -26.87
C SER A 40 -3.82 0.14 -27.37
N ASP A 41 -3.03 -0.49 -28.25
CA ASP A 41 -1.94 0.20 -28.96
C ASP A 41 -2.48 1.23 -29.97
N ASP A 42 -3.71 1.02 -30.46
CA ASP A 42 -4.45 1.95 -31.30
C ASP A 42 -5.59 2.60 -30.50
N PRO A 43 -5.55 3.92 -30.24
CA PRO A 43 -6.56 4.63 -29.44
C PRO A 43 -7.96 4.65 -30.10
N THR A 44 -8.07 4.25 -31.37
CA THR A 44 -9.35 4.13 -32.08
C THR A 44 -10.02 2.76 -31.88
N VAL A 45 -9.28 1.79 -31.34
CA VAL A 45 -9.76 0.43 -31.08
C VAL A 45 -9.97 0.23 -29.58
N PHE A 46 -11.15 -0.23 -29.20
CA PHE A 46 -11.46 -0.56 -27.81
C PHE A 46 -10.81 -1.88 -27.40
N SER A 47 -10.06 -1.87 -26.28
CA SER A 47 -9.48 -3.08 -25.69
C SER A 47 -10.38 -3.64 -24.60
N GLU A 48 -10.95 -4.83 -24.81
CA GLU A 48 -11.73 -5.57 -23.80
C GLU A 48 -10.87 -5.99 -22.59
N GLU A 49 -9.55 -6.05 -22.76
CA GLU A 49 -8.62 -6.46 -21.70
C GLU A 49 -8.60 -5.48 -20.51
N LEU A 50 -9.01 -4.22 -20.75
CA LEU A 50 -9.27 -3.21 -19.71
C LEU A 50 -10.32 -3.70 -18.70
N PHE A 51 -11.31 -4.46 -19.16
CA PHE A 51 -12.42 -4.99 -18.35
C PHE A 51 -12.17 -6.40 -17.84
N SER A 52 -10.92 -6.87 -17.89
CA SER A 52 -10.56 -8.14 -17.28
C SER A 52 -10.95 -8.16 -15.79
N PHE A 53 -11.51 -9.30 -15.35
CA PHE A 53 -11.93 -9.50 -13.95
C PHE A 53 -10.82 -9.16 -12.94
N ARG A 54 -9.57 -9.44 -13.32
CA ARG A 54 -8.38 -9.10 -12.54
C ARG A 54 -8.25 -7.60 -12.27
N ARG A 55 -8.50 -6.75 -13.26
CA ARG A 55 -8.35 -5.29 -13.14
C ARG A 55 -9.57 -4.62 -12.52
N MET A 56 -10.76 -5.12 -12.84
CA MET A 56 -12.00 -4.54 -12.34
C MET A 56 -12.28 -4.90 -10.88
N TYR A 57 -11.89 -6.10 -10.44
CA TYR A 57 -12.22 -6.60 -9.09
C TYR A 57 -10.99 -6.91 -8.24
N VAL A 58 -10.09 -7.76 -8.74
CA VAL A 58 -8.97 -8.26 -7.92
C VAL A 58 -8.01 -7.13 -7.54
N ALA A 59 -7.63 -6.29 -8.50
CA ALA A 59 -6.66 -5.22 -8.27
C ALA A 59 -7.18 -4.15 -7.28
N PRO A 60 -8.40 -3.59 -7.44
CA PRO A 60 -8.96 -2.64 -6.47
C PRO A 60 -9.11 -3.25 -5.07
N LEU A 61 -9.53 -4.51 -4.98
CA LEU A 61 -9.68 -5.20 -3.71
C LEU A 61 -8.32 -5.41 -3.01
N LEU A 62 -7.26 -5.67 -3.77
CA LEU A 62 -5.89 -5.77 -3.26
C LEU A 62 -5.40 -4.42 -2.69
N ILE A 63 -5.69 -3.33 -3.40
CA ILE A 63 -5.35 -1.97 -2.96
C ILE A 63 -6.07 -1.65 -1.66
N LEU A 64 -7.39 -1.90 -1.59
CA LEU A 64 -8.19 -1.68 -0.39
C LEU A 64 -7.68 -2.52 0.79
N ALA A 65 -7.35 -3.78 0.56
CA ALA A 65 -6.76 -4.64 1.59
C ALA A 65 -5.43 -4.07 2.11
N GLY A 66 -4.56 -3.61 1.20
CA GLY A 66 -3.31 -2.93 1.56
C GLY A 66 -3.53 -1.68 2.42
N LEU A 67 -4.48 -0.82 2.03
CA LEU A 67 -4.84 0.38 2.79
C LEU A 67 -5.39 0.05 4.18
N VAL A 68 -6.25 -0.97 4.30
CA VAL A 68 -6.76 -1.45 5.59
C VAL A 68 -5.62 -1.95 6.48
N VAL A 69 -4.66 -2.70 5.93
CA VAL A 69 -3.50 -3.21 6.67
C VAL A 69 -2.61 -2.06 7.16
N VAL A 70 -2.36 -1.04 6.33
CA VAL A 70 -1.62 0.16 6.76
C VAL A 70 -2.37 0.90 7.85
N GLY A 71 -3.67 1.14 7.67
CA GLY A 71 -4.51 1.79 8.67
C GLY A 71 -4.50 1.04 10.00
N TRP A 72 -4.61 -0.29 9.96
CA TRP A 72 -4.48 -1.14 11.15
C TRP A 72 -3.08 -1.02 11.77
N GLY A 73 -2.02 -1.03 10.94
CA GLY A 73 -0.64 -0.86 11.39
C GLY A 73 -0.42 0.45 12.14
N ILE A 74 -1.08 1.53 11.73
CA ILE A 74 -1.04 2.82 12.41
C ILE A 74 -1.86 2.80 13.70
N MET A 75 -3.08 2.27 13.66
CA MET A 75 -4.00 2.24 14.82
C MET A 75 -3.56 1.27 15.91
N LYS A 76 -2.77 0.25 15.57
CA LYS A 76 -2.32 -0.77 16.53
C LYS A 76 -1.50 -0.10 17.64
N LYS A 77 -2.06 -0.03 18.86
CA LYS A 77 -1.29 0.48 19.99
C LYS A 77 -0.08 -0.42 20.23
N VAL A 78 1.09 0.19 20.24
CA VAL A 78 2.35 -0.44 20.66
C VAL A 78 2.19 -0.79 22.13
N LYS A 79 2.36 -2.05 22.48
CA LYS A 79 2.41 -2.50 23.87
C LYS A 79 3.84 -2.40 24.37
#